data_AF-A0A527G418-F1
#
_entry.id   AF-A0A527G418-F1
#
_cell.length_a   1.000
_cell.length_b   1.000
_cell.length_c   1.000
_cell.angle_alpha   90.00
_cell.angle_beta   90.00
_cell.angle_gamma   90.00
#
_symmetry.space_group_name_H-M   'P 1'
#
loop_
_entity.id
_entity.type
_entity.pdbx_description
1 polymer ?
#
loop_
_entity_poly.entity_id
_entity_poly.type
_entity_poly.pdbx_seq_one_letter_code
_entity_poly.pdbx_strand_id
1 'polypeptide(L)'
;YTPLGPTWRLGNYFLGADSQGRDVMARMLYGGLSSLLISGAATIFTLILGTAAGLIAGYFGGVTDTVLSRFLDILWAFPIYLLAISLSIVTIAHGITIGPIQIESGSLWLPVIIIGIVYVP
;
A
#
# COMPACT_ATOMS: atom_id res chain seq x y z
N TYR A 1 13.37 -26.07 -22.26
CA TYR A 1 13.96 -24.75 -22.52
C TYR A 1 13.04 -23.69 -21.95
N THR A 2 13.51 -22.92 -20.97
CA THR A 2 12.80 -21.74 -20.46
C THR A 2 13.18 -20.54 -21.33
N PRO A 3 12.21 -19.88 -22.01
CA PRO A 3 12.52 -18.75 -22.87
C PRO A 3 12.90 -17.54 -22.01
N LEU A 4 14.16 -17.12 -22.08
CA LEU A 4 14.63 -15.89 -21.47
C LEU A 4 14.32 -14.72 -22.40
N GLY A 5 13.65 -13.69 -21.87
CA GLY A 5 13.24 -12.51 -22.63
C GLY A 5 11.87 -12.66 -23.32
N PRO A 6 11.34 -11.57 -23.90
CA PRO A 6 9.99 -11.55 -24.43
C PRO A 6 9.87 -12.45 -25.66
N THR A 7 9.05 -13.48 -25.54
CA THR A 7 8.78 -14.42 -26.65
C THR A 7 7.80 -13.83 -27.66
N TRP A 8 7.00 -12.82 -27.25
CA TRP A 8 5.93 -12.19 -28.05
C TRP A 8 4.87 -13.17 -28.58
N ARG A 9 4.87 -14.41 -28.09
CA ARG A 9 3.91 -15.45 -28.44
C ARG A 9 2.72 -15.35 -27.51
N LEU A 10 1.54 -15.14 -28.08
CA LEU A 10 0.27 -15.16 -27.36
C LEU A 10 0.12 -16.50 -26.62
N GLY A 11 0.03 -16.44 -25.29
CA GLY A 11 0.01 -17.61 -24.40
C GLY A 11 1.06 -17.53 -23.30
N ASN A 12 1.67 -18.68 -22.98
CA ASN A 12 2.68 -18.78 -21.93
C ASN A 12 3.98 -18.06 -22.33
N TYR A 13 4.64 -17.45 -21.35
CA TYR A 13 5.91 -16.75 -21.49
C TYR A 13 5.88 -15.62 -22.54
N PHE A 14 4.77 -14.90 -22.68
CA PHE A 14 4.67 -13.76 -23.61
C PHE A 14 5.79 -12.73 -23.37
N LEU A 15 6.02 -12.36 -22.10
CA LEU A 15 7.14 -11.51 -21.66
C LEU A 15 8.40 -12.32 -21.27
N GLY A 16 8.38 -13.64 -21.45
CA GLY A 16 9.46 -14.54 -21.08
C GLY A 16 9.34 -15.12 -19.67
N ALA A 17 10.36 -15.90 -19.30
CA ALA A 17 10.55 -16.47 -17.98
C ALA A 17 11.57 -15.65 -17.17
N ASP A 18 11.41 -15.62 -15.85
CA ASP A 18 12.46 -15.14 -14.95
C ASP A 18 13.62 -16.14 -14.83
N SER A 19 14.65 -15.81 -14.06
CA SER A 19 15.83 -16.68 -13.83
C SER A 19 15.50 -18.02 -13.16
N GLN A 20 14.27 -18.19 -12.64
CA GLN A 20 13.75 -19.40 -12.02
C GLN A 20 12.75 -20.14 -12.93
N GLY A 21 12.59 -19.70 -14.18
CA GLY A 21 11.68 -20.34 -15.13
C GLY A 21 10.20 -19.98 -14.96
N ARG A 22 9.85 -18.94 -14.18
CA ARG A 22 8.47 -18.53 -13.92
C ARG A 22 7.99 -17.50 -14.94
N ASP A 23 6.74 -17.61 -15.39
CA ASP A 23 6.14 -16.68 -16.36
C ASP A 23 6.08 -15.25 -15.79
N VAL A 24 6.78 -14.31 -16.45
CA VAL A 24 6.87 -12.91 -16.04
C VAL A 24 5.54 -12.18 -16.27
N MET A 25 4.86 -12.43 -17.38
CA MET A 25 3.60 -11.76 -17.71
C MET A 25 2.51 -12.13 -16.70
N ALA A 26 2.38 -13.41 -16.39
CA ALA A 26 1.40 -13.88 -15.42
C ALA A 26 1.62 -13.21 -14.06
N ARG A 27 2.87 -13.17 -13.57
CA ARG A 27 3.19 -12.56 -12.28
C ARG A 27 2.95 -11.05 -12.26
N MET A 28 3.29 -10.35 -13.34
CA MET A 28 3.00 -8.92 -13.46
C MET A 28 1.49 -8.64 -13.45
N LEU A 29 0.69 -9.44 -14.14
CA LEU A 29 -0.76 -9.27 -14.18
C LEU A 29 -1.39 -9.49 -12.80
N TYR A 30 -1.08 -10.62 -12.14
CA TYR A 30 -1.62 -10.91 -10.81
C TYR A 30 -1.11 -9.94 -9.74
N GLY A 31 0.17 -9.56 -9.78
CA GLY A 31 0.72 -8.54 -8.87
C GLY A 31 0.16 -7.13 -9.13
N GLY A 32 -0.09 -6.80 -10.39
CA GLY A 32 -0.69 -5.53 -10.82
C GLY A 32 -2.13 -5.38 -10.34
N LEU A 33 -2.94 -6.44 -10.41
CA LEU A 33 -4.30 -6.45 -9.87
C LEU A 33 -4.34 -6.13 -8.37
N SER A 34 -3.47 -6.78 -7.58
CA SER A 34 -3.35 -6.47 -6.14
C SER A 34 -2.92 -5.02 -5.91
N SER A 35 -1.96 -4.52 -6.69
CA SER A 35 -1.47 -3.13 -6.57
C SER A 35 -2.56 -2.10 -6.89
N LEU A 36 -3.41 -2.39 -7.90
CA LEU A 36 -4.52 -1.52 -8.27
C LEU A 36 -5.61 -1.51 -7.20
N LEU A 37 -5.94 -2.68 -6.63
CA LEU A 37 -6.90 -2.78 -5.53
C LEU A 37 -6.43 -2.03 -4.28
N ILE A 38 -5.16 -2.22 -3.90
CA ILE A 38 -4.57 -1.55 -2.73
C ILE A 38 -4.58 -0.03 -2.93
N SER A 39 -4.06 0.47 -4.05
CA SER A 39 -3.96 1.90 -4.29
C SER A 39 -5.33 2.57 -4.45
N GLY A 40 -6.28 1.91 -5.12
CA GLY A 40 -7.66 2.40 -5.24
C GLY A 40 -8.36 2.53 -3.88
N ALA A 41 -8.30 1.49 -3.06
CA ALA A 41 -8.90 1.51 -1.72
C ALA A 41 -8.24 2.56 -0.81
N ALA A 42 -6.91 2.63 -0.81
CA ALA A 42 -6.16 3.61 -0.02
C ALA A 42 -6.48 5.05 -0.44
N THR A 43 -6.60 5.30 -1.75
CA THR A 43 -6.94 6.64 -2.28
C THR A 43 -8.32 7.09 -1.80
N ILE A 44 -9.34 6.22 -1.91
CA ILE A 44 -10.70 6.53 -1.46
C ILE A 44 -10.70 6.81 0.05
N PHE A 45 -10.00 5.98 0.83
CA PHE A 45 -9.90 6.15 2.27
C PHE A 45 -9.20 7.47 2.65
N THR A 46 -8.07 7.77 2.01
CA THR A 46 -7.33 9.02 2.19
C THR A 46 -8.19 10.24 1.84
N LEU A 47 -8.95 10.16 0.75
CA LEU A 47 -9.83 11.23 0.32
C LEU A 47 -10.89 11.51 1.39
N ILE A 48 -11.52 10.47 1.94
CA ILE A 48 -12.56 10.62 2.98
C ILE A 48 -11.96 11.27 4.24
N LEU A 49 -10.82 10.77 4.73
CA LEU A 49 -10.20 11.29 5.94
C LEU A 49 -9.65 12.70 5.75
N GLY A 50 -8.90 12.94 4.67
CA GLY A 50 -8.29 14.23 4.36
C GLY A 50 -9.32 15.32 4.12
N THR A 51 -10.39 15.01 3.40
CA THR A 51 -11.48 16.00 3.20
C THR A 51 -12.21 16.29 4.51
N ALA A 52 -12.50 15.29 5.34
CA ALA A 52 -13.12 15.52 6.64
C ALA A 52 -12.23 16.37 7.54
N ALA A 53 -10.93 16.04 7.63
CA ALA A 53 -9.96 16.77 8.44
C ALA A 53 -9.77 18.21 7.93
N GLY A 54 -9.62 18.39 6.61
CA GLY A 54 -9.48 19.70 5.98
C GLY A 54 -10.73 20.57 6.12
N LEU A 55 -11.93 20.00 6.06
CA LEU A 55 -13.18 20.73 6.30
C LEU A 55 -13.28 21.20 7.76
N ILE A 56 -12.89 20.36 8.72
CA ILE A 56 -12.87 20.73 10.14
C ILE A 56 -11.87 21.88 10.38
N ALA A 57 -10.65 21.77 9.83
CA ALA A 57 -9.65 22.82 9.95
C ALA A 57 -10.10 24.13 9.30
N GLY A 58 -10.64 24.05 8.08
CA GLY A 58 -11.10 25.22 7.32
C GLY A 58 -12.36 25.89 7.88
N TYR A 59 -13.26 25.13 8.51
CA TYR A 59 -14.49 25.68 9.10
C TYR A 59 -14.25 26.38 10.43
N PHE A 60 -13.50 25.74 11.35
CA PHE A 60 -13.24 26.32 12.68
C PHE A 60 -12.08 27.31 12.67
N GLY A 61 -11.07 27.11 11.81
CA GLY A 61 -9.88 27.95 11.73
C GLY A 61 -9.07 28.03 13.03
N GLY A 62 -8.05 28.88 13.04
CA GLY A 62 -7.31 29.27 14.24
C GLY A 62 -6.61 28.11 14.95
N VAL A 63 -7.03 27.80 16.18
CA VAL A 63 -6.37 26.79 17.03
C VAL A 63 -6.58 25.37 16.47
N THR A 64 -7.76 25.06 15.94
CA THR A 64 -8.05 23.73 15.37
C THR A 64 -7.16 23.44 14.16
N ASP A 65 -7.01 24.43 13.29
CA ASP A 65 -6.10 24.37 12.13
C ASP A 65 -4.63 24.24 12.56
N THR A 66 -4.21 25.00 13.58
CA THR A 66 -2.84 24.92 14.12
C THR A 66 -2.56 23.55 14.74
N VAL A 67 -3.50 22.98 15.51
CA VAL A 67 -3.29 21.66 16.13
C VAL A 67 -3.24 20.56 15.08
N LEU A 68 -4.15 20.60 14.10
CA LEU A 68 -4.21 19.59 13.05
C LEU A 68 -2.97 19.61 12.16
N SER A 69 -2.56 20.78 11.68
CA SER A 69 -1.34 20.94 10.88
C SER A 69 -0.10 20.43 11.62
N ARG A 70 0.02 20.71 12.93
CA ARG A 70 1.16 20.22 13.74
C ARG A 70 1.14 18.71 13.90
N PHE A 71 -0.03 18.11 14.04
CA PHE A 71 -0.15 16.66 14.10
C PHE A 71 0.29 16.00 12.78
N LEU A 72 -0.13 16.56 11.66
CA LEU A 72 0.24 16.07 10.32
C LEU A 72 1.73 16.26 10.03
N ASP A 73 2.32 17.40 10.43
CA ASP A 73 3.76 17.65 10.35
C ASP A 73 4.56 16.54 11.07
N ILE A 74 4.12 16.15 12.28
CA ILE A 74 4.78 15.10 13.07
C ILE A 74 4.62 13.73 12.39
N LEU A 75 3.43 13.46 11.84
CA LEU A 75 3.15 12.21 11.14
C LEU A 75 4.04 12.05 9.90
N TRP A 76 4.22 13.13 9.12
CA TRP A 76 5.06 13.15 7.93
C TRP A 76 6.56 13.25 8.21
N ALA A 77 6.96 13.67 9.42
CA ALA A 77 8.36 13.64 9.83
C ALA A 77 8.92 12.21 9.97
N PHE A 78 8.05 11.20 10.11
CA PHE A 78 8.48 9.81 10.15
C PHE A 78 8.89 9.29 8.77
N PRO A 79 10.02 8.56 8.64
CA PRO A 79 10.48 8.00 7.38
C PRO A 79 9.59 6.83 6.96
N ILE A 80 8.51 7.14 6.24
CA ILE A 80 7.44 6.16 6.04
C ILE A 80 7.88 4.92 5.26
N TYR A 81 8.80 5.08 4.31
CA TYR A 81 9.33 3.95 3.56
C TYR A 81 10.00 2.92 4.47
N LEU A 82 10.68 3.38 5.54
CA LEU A 82 11.28 2.48 6.52
C LEU A 82 10.22 1.73 7.33
N LEU A 83 9.16 2.43 7.74
CA LEU A 83 8.05 1.83 8.49
C LEU A 83 7.30 0.80 7.63
N ALA A 84 7.00 1.15 6.37
CA ALA A 84 6.33 0.26 5.42
C ALA A 84 7.14 -1.01 5.12
N ILE A 85 8.45 -0.89 4.88
CA ILE A 85 9.32 -2.05 4.63
C ILE A 85 9.46 -2.91 5.90
N SER A 86 9.66 -2.28 7.06
CA SER A 86 9.75 -2.97 8.35
C SER A 86 8.47 -3.78 8.64
N LEU A 87 7.31 -3.15 8.50
CA LEU A 87 6.03 -3.81 8.77
C LEU A 87 5.76 -4.93 7.77
N SER A 88 6.10 -4.74 6.49
CA SER A 88 6.01 -5.78 5.45
C SER A 88 6.84 -7.03 5.82
N ILE A 89 8.07 -6.84 6.31
CA ILE A 89 8.94 -7.96 6.70
C ILE A 89 8.39 -8.65 7.95
N VAL A 90 7.94 -7.90 8.95
CA VAL A 90 7.42 -8.46 10.22
C VAL A 90 6.14 -9.26 9.98
N THR A 91 5.22 -8.77 9.15
CA THR A 91 3.95 -9.45 8.86
C THR A 91 4.15 -10.71 8.04
N ILE A 92 5.13 -10.74 7.13
CA ILE A 92 5.54 -11.95 6.42
C ILE A 92 6.17 -12.96 7.38
N ALA A 93 6.94 -12.52 8.36
CA ALA A 93 7.71 -13.40 9.24
C ALA A 93 6.89 -14.05 10.36
N HIS A 94 5.94 -13.34 10.98
CA HIS A 94 5.27 -13.83 12.20
C HIS A 94 3.74 -13.94 12.12
N GLY A 95 3.08 -13.28 11.15
CA GLY A 95 1.63 -13.05 11.23
C GLY A 95 1.26 -12.23 12.47
N ILE A 96 0.36 -11.27 12.36
CA ILE A 96 0.01 -10.43 13.52
C ILE A 96 -1.31 -10.92 14.09
N THR A 97 -1.26 -11.63 15.21
CA THR A 97 -2.43 -12.04 16.00
C THR A 97 -2.55 -11.15 17.24
N ILE A 98 -3.20 -9.99 17.09
CA ILE A 98 -3.54 -9.11 18.21
C ILE A 98 -4.96 -9.50 18.68
N GLY A 99 -5.04 -10.43 19.62
CA GLY A 99 -6.32 -10.91 20.18
C GLY A 99 -7.20 -11.63 19.13
N PRO A 100 -8.47 -11.23 18.89
CA PRO A 100 -9.34 -11.87 17.91
C PRO A 100 -9.01 -11.51 16.45
N ILE A 101 -8.13 -10.52 16.21
CA ILE A 101 -7.78 -10.06 14.88
C ILE A 101 -6.54 -10.83 14.43
N GLN A 102 -6.73 -11.73 13.47
CA GLN A 102 -5.64 -12.46 12.82
C GLN A 102 -5.32 -11.78 11.48
N ILE A 103 -4.16 -11.14 11.40
CA ILE A 103 -3.64 -10.56 10.16
C ILE A 103 -2.70 -11.59 9.54
N GLU A 104 -3.19 -12.27 8.51
CA GLU A 104 -2.38 -13.16 7.68
C GLU A 104 -1.33 -12.36 6.90
N SER A 105 -0.20 -13.00 6.59
CA SER A 105 0.90 -12.41 5.82
C SER A 105 0.49 -11.93 4.42
N GLY A 106 -0.63 -12.41 3.88
CA GLY A 106 -1.20 -11.99 2.58
C GLY A 106 -2.25 -10.88 2.67
N SER A 107 -2.49 -10.29 3.85
CA SER A 107 -3.58 -9.33 4.03
C SER A 107 -3.35 -8.03 3.27
N LEU A 108 -4.25 -7.74 2.33
CA LEU A 108 -4.26 -6.48 1.56
C LEU A 108 -4.65 -5.26 2.42
N TRP A 109 -5.24 -5.47 3.60
CA TRP A 109 -5.70 -4.39 4.47
C TRP A 109 -4.55 -3.59 5.07
N LEU A 110 -3.44 -4.26 5.38
CA LEU A 110 -2.28 -3.63 6.01
C LEU A 110 -1.68 -2.51 5.15
N PRO A 111 -1.31 -2.74 3.87
CA PRO A 111 -0.81 -1.66 3.02
C PRO A 111 -1.87 -0.59 2.75
N VAL A 112 -3.15 -0.95 2.62
CA VAL A 112 -4.24 0.01 2.42
C VAL A 112 -4.34 0.99 3.59
N ILE A 113 -4.29 0.50 4.84
CA ILE A 113 -4.37 1.33 6.04
C ILE A 113 -3.13 2.20 6.21
N ILE A 114 -1.93 1.64 5.99
CA ILE A 114 -0.68 2.42 6.09
C ILE A 114 -0.70 3.57 5.10
N ILE A 115 -0.93 3.29 3.81
CA ILE A 115 -0.99 4.33 2.78
C ILE A 115 -2.13 5.30 3.10
N GLY A 116 -3.30 4.76 3.44
CA GLY A 116 -4.51 5.51 3.70
C GLY A 116 -4.41 6.51 4.86
N ILE A 117 -3.67 6.19 5.92
CA ILE A 117 -3.45 7.07 7.07
C ILE A 117 -2.30 8.04 6.79
N VAL A 118 -1.25 7.57 6.15
CA VAL A 118 -0.03 8.37 6.00
C VAL A 118 -0.22 9.48 4.99
N TYR A 119 -0.88 9.19 3.87
CA TYR A 119 -1.07 10.16 2.81
C TYR A 119 -2.27 11.09 3.08
N VAL A 120 -2.88 11.02 4.27
CA VAL A 120 -3.85 12.03 4.70
C VAL A 120 -3.14 13.39 4.72
N PRO A 121 -3.63 14.37 3.93
CA PRO A 121 -3.10 15.72 3.89
C PRO A 121 -3.43 16.54 5.13
#